data_AF-A0A1U8IQY5-F1
#
_entry.id   AF-A0A1U8IQY5-F1
#
_cell.length_a   1.000
_cell.length_b   1.000
_cell.length_c   1.000
_cell.angle_alpha   90.00
_cell.angle_beta   90.00
_cell.angle_gamma   90.00
#
_symmetry.space_group_name_H-M   'P 1'
#
loop_
_entity.id
_entity.type
_entity.pdbx_description
1 polymer ?
#
loop_
_entity_poly.entity_id
_entity_poly.type
_entity_poly.pdbx_seq_one_letter_code
_entity_poly.pdbx_strand_id
1 'polypeptide(L)'
;MALKSSSLVIWILPGIEELVKKLKARNTDVYLIFGGFRQMINPVASILGISQENIFSNQLLFGSSGEFLGFDANEPTSRSGGKATAVQQIRKVKGYKALVMIGDGATDLEDFARH
;
A
#
# COMPACT_ATOMS: atom_id res chain seq x y z
N MET A 1 24.91 17.54 17.32
CA MET A 1 24.80 17.70 15.85
C MET A 1 23.41 17.25 15.44
N ALA A 2 22.46 18.20 15.34
CA ALA A 2 21.08 17.90 14.98
C ALA A 2 21.02 17.60 13.48
N LEU A 3 20.63 16.38 13.11
CA LEU A 3 20.25 16.05 11.74
C LEU A 3 19.11 16.98 11.34
N LYS A 4 19.38 17.94 10.45
CA LYS A 4 18.33 18.75 9.84
C LYS A 4 17.39 17.79 9.11
N SER A 5 16.14 17.77 9.57
CA SER A 5 15.02 17.06 8.96
C SER A 5 15.00 17.36 7.46
N SER A 6 15.46 16.39 6.67
CA SER A 6 15.32 16.44 5.22
C SER A 6 13.88 16.03 4.95
N SER A 7 13.01 17.00 4.67
CA SER A 7 11.63 16.70 4.27
C SER A 7 11.69 15.78 3.06
N LEU A 8 11.13 14.57 3.19
CA LEU A 8 11.01 13.67 2.06
C LEU A 8 10.13 14.37 1.00
N VAL A 9 10.72 14.75 -0.13
CA VAL A 9 9.93 15.28 -1.26
C VAL A 9 9.29 14.08 -1.94
N ILE A 10 7.97 13.99 -1.84
CA ILE A 10 7.19 12.90 -2.43
C ILE A 10 6.63 13.40 -3.74
N TRP A 11 7.07 12.77 -4.83
CA TRP A 11 6.54 13.01 -6.16
C TRP A 11 5.42 12.01 -6.42
N ILE A 12 4.19 12.53 -6.56
CA ILE A 12 3.04 11.75 -6.97
C ILE A 12 2.75 12.01 -8.45
N LEU A 13 2.27 10.97 -9.15
CA LEU A 13 1.94 11.09 -10.57
C LEU A 13 0.86 12.17 -10.77
N PRO A 14 1.03 13.12 -11.71
CA PRO A 14 -0.01 14.09 -12.04
C PRO A 14 -1.35 13.39 -12.33
N GLY A 15 -2.41 13.83 -11.66
CA GLY A 15 -3.75 13.29 -11.83
C GLY A 15 -4.14 12.14 -10.89
N ILE A 16 -3.22 11.58 -10.09
CA ILE A 16 -3.57 10.51 -9.15
C ILE A 16 -4.55 10.97 -8.06
N GLU A 17 -4.38 12.18 -7.53
CA GLU A 17 -5.33 12.76 -6.56
C GLU A 17 -6.73 12.88 -7.15
N GLU A 18 -6.83 13.40 -8.37
CA GLU A 18 -8.10 13.58 -9.07
C GLU A 18 -8.75 12.23 -9.40
N LEU A 19 -7.96 11.22 -9.77
CA LEU A 19 -8.42 9.85 -9.97
C LEU A 19 -8.99 9.27 -8.68
N VAL A 20 -8.25 9.32 -7.57
CA VAL A 20 -8.69 8.80 -6.27
C VAL A 20 -9.94 9.52 -5.81
N LYS A 21 -10.01 10.85 -5.98
CA LYS A 21 -11.19 11.64 -5.66
C LYS A 21 -12.42 11.21 -6.46
N LYS A 22 -12.28 11.01 -7.78
CA LYS A 22 -13.37 10.53 -8.66
C LYS A 22 -13.82 9.12 -8.31
N LEU A 23 -12.91 8.22 -7.95
CA LEU A 23 -13.24 6.86 -7.51
C LEU A 23 -14.03 6.89 -6.20
N LYS A 24 -13.56 7.64 -5.20
CA LYS A 24 -14.26 7.81 -3.92
C LYS A 24 -15.64 8.46 -4.09
N ALA A 25 -15.76 9.47 -4.95
CA ALA A 25 -17.05 10.10 -5.27
C ALA A 25 -18.07 9.12 -5.92
N ARG A 26 -17.59 8.01 -6.49
CA ARG A 26 -18.42 6.91 -7.02
C ARG A 26 -18.61 5.77 -6.01
N ASN A 27 -18.30 5.99 -4.73
CA ASN A 27 -18.30 4.97 -3.67
C ASN A 27 -17.42 3.77 -3.99
N THR A 28 -16.29 4.00 -4.67
CA THR A 28 -15.28 2.95 -4.92
C THR A 28 -14.20 3.03 -3.84
N ASP A 29 -14.03 1.94 -3.10
CA ASP A 29 -12.95 1.79 -2.13
C ASP A 29 -11.60 1.71 -2.83
N VAL A 30 -10.63 2.50 -2.34
CA VAL A 30 -9.28 2.58 -2.90
C VAL A 30 -8.28 2.03 -1.89
N TYR A 31 -7.42 1.13 -2.36
CA TYR A 31 -6.38 0.45 -1.60
C TYR A 31 -5.00 0.78 -2.16
N LEU A 32 -3.99 0.79 -1.29
CA LEU A 32 -2.57 0.84 -1.69
C LEU A 32 -1.93 -0.50 -1.33
N ILE A 33 -1.49 -1.25 -2.34
CA ILE A 33 -0.76 -2.51 -2.17
C ILE A 33 0.68 -2.28 -2.63
N PHE A 34 1.61 -2.22 -1.68
CA PHE A 34 2.96 -1.73 -1.89
C PHE A 34 4.00 -2.72 -1.35
N GLY A 35 4.99 -3.08 -2.16
CA GLY A 35 6.05 -4.02 -1.75
C GLY A 35 7.11 -3.42 -0.83
N GLY A 36 7.15 -2.08 -0.68
CA GLY A 36 8.05 -1.42 0.27
C GLY A 36 7.44 -1.31 1.66
N PHE A 37 8.02 -0.43 2.48
CA PHE A 37 7.67 -0.28 3.89
C PHE A 37 6.58 0.77 4.14
N ARG A 38 5.75 0.52 5.16
CA ARG A 38 4.60 1.35 5.56
C ARG A 38 4.99 2.81 5.83
N GLN A 39 6.18 3.03 6.38
CA GLN A 39 6.74 4.36 6.63
C GLN A 39 6.86 5.22 5.36
N MET A 40 7.12 4.59 4.21
CA MET A 40 7.29 5.31 2.94
C MET A 40 5.95 5.63 2.28
N ILE A 41 4.95 4.76 2.43
CA ILE A 41 3.66 4.89 1.74
C ILE A 41 2.63 5.67 2.57
N ASN A 42 2.75 5.72 3.89
CA ASN A 42 1.82 6.44 4.77
C ASN A 42 1.65 7.93 4.40
N PRO A 43 2.71 8.71 4.08
CA PRO A 43 2.53 10.08 3.66
C PRO A 43 1.77 10.20 2.33
N VAL A 44 2.01 9.30 1.37
CA VAL A 44 1.25 9.23 0.11
C VAL A 44 -0.22 8.94 0.39
N ALA A 45 -0.51 7.96 1.25
CA ALA A 45 -1.88 7.63 1.64
C ALA A 45 -2.59 8.83 2.29
N SER A 46 -1.89 9.57 3.15
CA SER A 46 -2.42 10.79 3.77
C SER A 46 -2.77 11.86 2.74
N ILE A 47 -1.91 12.10 1.74
CA ILE A 47 -2.16 13.06 0.66
C ILE A 47 -3.40 12.64 -0.15
N LEU A 48 -3.54 11.34 -0.44
CA LEU A 48 -4.67 10.79 -1.19
C LEU A 48 -5.94 10.58 -0.34
N GLY A 49 -5.88 10.89 0.96
CA GLY A 49 -6.94 10.64 1.94
C GLY A 49 -7.33 9.16 2.07
N ILE A 50 -6.42 8.23 1.79
CA ILE A 50 -6.64 6.78 1.90
C ILE A 50 -6.34 6.36 3.33
N SER A 51 -7.28 5.66 3.96
CA SER A 51 -7.14 5.26 5.35
C SER A 51 -6.11 4.14 5.52
N GLN A 52 -5.48 4.07 6.71
CA GLN A 52 -4.38 3.14 6.97
C GLN A 52 -4.81 1.66 6.89
N GLU A 53 -6.07 1.34 7.20
CA GLU A 53 -6.63 -0.01 7.04
C GLU A 53 -6.74 -0.46 5.57
N ASN A 54 -6.62 0.47 4.62
CA ASN A 54 -6.61 0.18 3.18
C ASN A 54 -5.18 0.12 2.62
N ILE A 55 -4.15 0.05 3.47
CA ILE A 55 -2.75 -0.05 3.08
C ILE A 55 -2.21 -1.45 3.40
N PHE A 56 -1.76 -2.14 2.37
CA PHE A 56 -1.03 -3.40 2.48
C PHE A 56 0.44 -3.15 2.09
N SER A 57 1.34 -3.25 3.06
CA SER A 57 2.77 -2.97 2.87
C SER A 57 3.61 -3.64 3.93
N ASN A 58 4.90 -3.80 3.68
CA ASN A 58 5.81 -4.33 4.69
C ASN A 58 5.88 -3.41 5.91
N GLN A 59 6.05 -3.99 7.09
CA GLN A 59 6.18 -3.22 8.32
C GLN A 59 7.53 -3.52 8.95
N LEU A 60 8.37 -2.50 9.09
CA LEU A 60 9.59 -2.59 9.89
C LEU A 60 9.22 -2.64 11.38
N LEU A 61 9.88 -3.53 12.12
CA LEU A 61 9.73 -3.67 13.55
C LEU A 61 10.94 -3.04 14.25
N PHE A 62 10.66 -2.22 15.25
CA PHE A 62 11.67 -1.58 16.08
C PHE A 62 11.37 -1.87 17.55
N GLY A 63 12.41 -2.09 18.34
CA GLY A 63 12.27 -2.26 19.77
C GLY A 63 12.12 -0.93 20.49
N SER A 64 11.95 -0.99 21.81
CA SER A 64 11.73 0.20 22.64
C SER A 64 12.89 1.19 22.62
N SER A 65 14.10 0.73 22.28
CA SER A 65 15.30 1.56 22.19
C SER A 65 15.59 2.03 20.76
N GLY A 66 14.69 1.77 19.81
CA GLY A 66 14.82 2.14 18.40
C GLY A 66 15.71 1.20 17.59
N GLU A 67 16.14 0.08 18.18
CA GLU A 67 16.90 -0.96 17.49
C GLU A 67 16.03 -1.65 16.44
N PHE A 68 16.63 -1.93 15.29
CA PHE A 68 15.96 -2.67 14.22
C PHE A 68 15.81 -4.15 14.61
N LEU A 69 14.57 -4.63 14.67
CA LEU A 69 14.25 -6.01 15.03
C LEU A 69 13.92 -6.90 13.82
N GLY A 70 13.76 -6.30 12.64
CA GLY A 70 13.36 -7.00 11.42
C GLY A 70 12.11 -6.39 10.80
N PHE A 71 11.32 -7.24 10.14
CA PHE A 71 10.03 -6.86 9.55
C PHE A 71 8.94 -7.84 9.99
N ASP A 72 7.69 -7.39 9.97
CA ASP A 72 6.55 -8.24 10.28
C ASP A 72 6.34 -9.27 9.17
N ALA A 73 6.65 -10.54 9.47
CA ALA A 73 6.49 -11.66 8.55
C ALA A 73 5.01 -12.04 8.30
N ASN A 74 4.07 -11.47 9.07
CA ASN A 74 2.63 -11.67 8.85
C ASN A 74 2.08 -10.76 7.75
N GLU A 75 2.78 -9.69 7.39
CA GLU A 75 2.37 -8.82 6.29
C GLU A 75 2.41 -9.61 4.98
N PRO A 76 1.32 -9.67 4.19
CA PRO A 76 1.27 -10.46 2.96
C PRO A 76 2.40 -10.09 1.99
N THR A 77 2.74 -8.80 1.91
CA THR A 77 3.74 -8.23 1.01
C THR A 77 5.19 -8.50 1.43
N SER A 78 5.42 -9.25 2.53
CA SER A 78 6.75 -9.65 3.00
C SER A 78 7.37 -10.80 2.21
N ARG A 79 6.60 -11.40 1.30
CA ARG A 79 6.98 -12.56 0.49
C ARG A 79 6.52 -12.42 -0.96
N SER A 80 7.10 -13.25 -1.83
CA SER A 80 6.66 -13.35 -3.24
C SER A 80 5.18 -13.73 -3.32
N GLY A 81 4.45 -13.18 -4.30
CA GLY A 81 2.99 -13.32 -4.42
C GLY A 81 2.19 -12.57 -3.34
N GLY A 82 2.85 -11.66 -2.61
CA GLY A 82 2.23 -10.93 -1.51
C GLY A 82 1.11 -9.98 -1.93
N LYS A 83 1.20 -9.37 -3.12
CA LYS A 83 0.15 -8.48 -3.61
C LYS A 83 -1.11 -9.27 -4.00
N ALA A 84 -0.99 -10.42 -4.68
CA ALA A 84 -2.10 -11.36 -4.90
C ALA A 84 -2.76 -11.78 -3.58
N THR A 85 -1.95 -12.12 -2.58
CA THR A 85 -2.46 -12.52 -1.27
C THR A 85 -3.27 -11.38 -0.64
N ALA A 86 -2.79 -10.14 -0.69
CA ALA A 86 -3.52 -8.97 -0.21
C ALA A 86 -4.84 -8.76 -0.98
N VAL A 87 -4.83 -8.87 -2.32
CA VAL A 87 -6.04 -8.79 -3.14
C VAL A 87 -7.06 -9.87 -2.76
N GLN A 88 -6.63 -11.11 -2.55
CA GLN A 88 -7.50 -12.20 -2.13
C GLN A 88 -8.10 -11.95 -0.74
N GLN A 89 -7.31 -11.44 0.20
CA GLN A 89 -7.81 -11.04 1.53
C GLN A 89 -8.87 -9.94 1.42
N ILE A 90 -8.63 -8.91 0.61
CA ILE A 90 -9.60 -7.84 0.36
C ILE A 90 -10.90 -8.41 -0.23
N ARG A 91 -10.82 -9.25 -1.28
CA ARG A 91 -12.00 -9.89 -1.89
C ARG A 91 -12.80 -10.68 -0.86
N LYS A 92 -12.12 -11.48 -0.04
CA LYS A 92 -12.75 -12.34 0.97
C LYS A 92 -13.43 -11.54 2.08
N VAL A 93 -12.79 -10.48 2.58
CA VAL A 93 -13.29 -9.68 3.70
C VAL A 93 -14.41 -8.72 3.27
N LYS A 94 -14.27 -8.09 2.09
CA LYS A 94 -15.18 -7.04 1.64
C LYS A 94 -16.28 -7.55 0.70
N GLY A 95 -16.10 -8.71 0.08
CA GLY A 95 -17.11 -9.29 -0.82
C GLY A 95 -17.35 -8.49 -2.10
N TYR A 96 -16.36 -7.72 -2.57
CA TYR A 96 -16.50 -6.93 -3.79
C TYR A 96 -16.79 -7.83 -5.00
N LYS A 97 -17.80 -7.45 -5.79
CA LYS A 97 -18.15 -8.13 -7.05
C LYS A 97 -17.13 -7.87 -8.16
N ALA A 98 -16.48 -6.72 -8.12
CA ALA A 98 -15.45 -6.32 -9.06
C ALA A 98 -14.27 -5.72 -8.29
N LEU A 99 -13.06 -6.14 -8.63
CA LEU A 99 -11.82 -5.59 -8.10
C LEU A 99 -10.87 -5.38 -9.28
N VAL A 100 -10.30 -4.18 -9.37
CA VAL A 100 -9.34 -3.81 -10.41
C VAL A 100 -8.01 -3.51 -9.73
N MET A 101 -6.94 -4.15 -10.20
CA MET A 101 -5.58 -3.86 -9.78
C MET A 101 -4.89 -3.03 -10.85
N ILE A 102 -4.24 -1.94 -10.45
CA ILE A 102 -3.46 -1.06 -11.34
C ILE A 102 -2.04 -1.03 -10.79
N GLY A 103 -1.09 -1.44 -11.62
CA GLY A 103 0.34 -1.45 -11.32
C GLY A 103 1.17 -1.60 -12.58
N ASP A 104 2.43 -1.21 -12.51
CA ASP A 104 3.40 -1.22 -13.61
C ASP A 104 4.25 -2.49 -13.63
N GLY A 105 4.28 -3.25 -12.55
CA GLY A 105 5.12 -4.43 -12.39
C GLY A 105 4.51 -5.69 -13.00
N ALA A 106 5.36 -6.60 -13.48
CA ALA A 106 4.94 -7.93 -13.91
C ALA A 106 4.23 -8.71 -12.80
N THR A 107 4.58 -8.44 -11.53
CA THR A 107 3.90 -9.01 -10.35
C THR A 107 2.45 -8.52 -10.22
N ASP A 108 2.14 -7.30 -10.65
CA ASP A 108 0.77 -6.78 -10.65
C ASP A 108 -0.10 -7.50 -11.69
N LEU A 109 0.49 -7.95 -12.81
CA LEU A 109 -0.18 -8.75 -13.83
C LEU A 109 -0.32 -10.22 -13.44
N GLU A 110 0.74 -10.83 -12.90
CA GLU A 110 0.75 -12.24 -12.48
C GLU A 110 -0.29 -12.52 -11.39
N ASP A 111 -0.52 -11.53 -10.51
CA ASP A 111 -1.45 -11.62 -9.39
C ASP A 111 -2.93 -11.51 -9.82
N PHE A 112 -3.22 -10.90 -10.97
CA PHE A 112 -4.56 -10.83 -11.56
C PHE A 112 -4.92 -12.09 -12.36
N ALA A 113 -3.95 -12.70 -13.05
CA ALA A 113 -4.20 -13.77 -14.03
C ALA A 113 -4.52 -15.15 -13.44
N ARG A 114 -4.39 -15.35 -12.11
CA ARG A 114 -4.62 -16.68 -11.50
C ARG A 114 -6.06 -16.94 -11.01
N HIS A 115 -6.98 -15.96 -10.95
CA HIS A 115 -8.30 -16.13 -10.31
C HIS A 115 -9.38 -15.16 -10.85
#